data_AF-A0A1K2HKP0-F1
#
_entry.id   AF-A0A1K2HKP0-F1
#
_cell.length_a   1.000
_cell.length_b   1.000
_cell.length_c   1.000
_cell.angle_alpha   90.00
_cell.angle_beta   90.00
_cell.angle_gamma   90.00
#
_symmetry.space_group_name_H-M   'P 1'
#
loop_
_entity.id
_entity.type
_entity.pdbx_description
1 polymer ?
#
loop_
_entity_poly.entity_id
_entity_poly.type
_entity_poly.pdbx_seq_one_letter_code
_entity_poly.pdbx_strand_id
1 'polypeptide(L)'
;MNAMNSIFRPLAVILFCMTANAQEDGSRVWIECPWDFRYILKIDEPSRFEIRRELGKQELARTPLDFGRSHLLETIIPPVQVFDIPNEYWEANNKVATLLMTFDEQGRLASPYEWPFTLSGKLNRLRYLILAPGNAANDLQFDIGEWYTGRSSDEVAYIPAICSMTDMGERYRKGFKADTIDGNFGCREWGYYLQSDQFPYIVITSYQWENDYEKPKNKKGKYPQMLATYIRPVIGWGRFDTPPKPFIGQHGKNWVCLHECPDGEAPGIIPDIKAWTAKRGWPLPKPPKKQPMFPDRAYQRGEFID
;
A
#
# COMPACT_ATOMS: atom_id res chain seq x y z
N MET A 1 79.21 -25.52 -35.96
CA MET A 1 77.92 -26.18 -36.25
C MET A 1 77.17 -26.37 -34.93
N ASN A 2 76.04 -25.69 -34.84
CA ASN A 2 74.82 -25.87 -34.04
C ASN A 2 74.86 -26.20 -32.54
N ALA A 3 74.21 -25.29 -31.81
CA ALA A 3 73.82 -25.32 -30.42
C ALA A 3 72.65 -26.30 -30.15
N MET A 4 72.61 -26.87 -28.94
CA MET A 4 71.40 -27.44 -28.34
C MET A 4 71.29 -26.96 -26.89
N ASN A 5 70.50 -25.90 -26.68
CA ASN A 5 69.97 -25.53 -25.37
C ASN A 5 68.55 -26.11 -25.26
N SER A 6 68.37 -27.08 -24.37
CA SER A 6 67.07 -27.63 -23.98
C SER A 6 66.43 -26.69 -22.95
N ILE A 7 65.40 -25.96 -23.36
CA ILE A 7 64.59 -25.11 -22.49
C ILE A 7 63.36 -25.93 -22.07
N PHE A 8 63.37 -26.42 -20.84
CA PHE A 8 62.17 -26.92 -20.17
C PHE A 8 61.25 -25.73 -19.85
N ARG A 9 60.08 -25.67 -20.51
CA ARG A 9 58.99 -24.76 -20.12
C ARG A 9 58.04 -25.49 -19.17
N PRO A 10 57.72 -24.95 -17.97
CA PRO A 10 56.59 -25.45 -17.21
C PRO A 10 55.29 -24.99 -17.89
N LEU A 11 54.38 -25.93 -18.16
CA LEU A 11 52.99 -25.61 -18.47
C LEU A 11 52.37 -24.99 -17.21
N ALA A 12 52.17 -23.68 -17.21
CA ALA A 12 51.29 -23.03 -16.24
C ALA A 12 49.85 -23.36 -16.63
N VAL A 13 49.24 -24.31 -15.91
CA VAL A 13 47.79 -24.51 -15.93
C VAL A 13 47.17 -23.29 -15.26
N ILE A 14 46.70 -22.33 -16.06
CA ILE A 14 45.88 -21.23 -15.57
C ILE A 14 44.52 -21.83 -15.24
N LEU A 15 44.33 -22.15 -13.96
CA LEU A 15 43.02 -22.45 -13.41
C LEU A 15 42.23 -21.13 -13.45
N PHE A 16 41.43 -20.96 -14.51
CA PHE A 16 40.38 -19.93 -14.52
C PHE A 16 39.37 -20.35 -13.45
N CYS A 17 39.56 -19.86 -12.21
CA CYS A 17 38.49 -19.79 -11.24
C CYS A 17 37.44 -18.85 -11.84
N MET A 18 36.44 -19.42 -12.52
CA MET A 18 35.17 -18.75 -12.69
C MET A 18 34.59 -18.58 -11.28
N THR A 19 34.90 -17.47 -10.62
CA THR A 19 34.02 -16.97 -9.57
C THR A 19 32.72 -16.66 -10.29
N ALA A 20 31.79 -17.62 -10.27
CA ALA A 20 30.40 -17.32 -10.51
C ALA A 20 30.05 -16.24 -9.49
N ASN A 21 30.04 -14.98 -9.93
CA ASN A 21 29.40 -13.91 -9.18
C ASN A 21 27.95 -14.34 -9.09
N ALA A 22 27.59 -14.99 -7.97
CA ALA A 22 26.21 -15.24 -7.63
C ALA A 22 25.54 -13.87 -7.70
N GLN A 23 24.65 -13.71 -8.68
CA GLN A 23 23.95 -12.46 -8.89
C GLN A 23 23.23 -12.13 -7.57
N GLU A 24 23.56 -10.97 -7.01
CA GLU A 24 23.01 -10.54 -5.72
C GLU A 24 21.48 -10.45 -5.84
N ASP A 25 20.76 -11.18 -4.99
CA ASP A 25 19.30 -11.19 -5.01
C ASP A 25 18.78 -9.85 -4.47
N GLY A 26 18.33 -8.98 -5.38
CA GLY A 26 17.84 -7.64 -5.04
C GLY A 26 16.66 -7.62 -4.07
N SER A 27 15.94 -8.74 -3.91
CA SER A 27 14.87 -8.87 -2.90
C SER A 27 15.42 -8.94 -1.46
N ARG A 28 16.70 -9.28 -1.29
CA ARG A 28 17.39 -9.48 -0.01
C ARG A 28 18.47 -8.44 0.27
N VAL A 29 18.63 -7.47 -0.62
CA VAL A 29 19.55 -6.35 -0.45
C VAL A 29 18.76 -5.10 -0.11
N TRP A 30 19.12 -4.48 1.01
CA TRP A 30 18.43 -3.31 1.51
C TRP A 30 18.96 -2.02 0.88
N ILE A 31 18.04 -1.10 0.63
CA ILE A 31 18.35 0.30 0.43
C ILE A 31 18.48 0.91 1.83
N GLU A 32 19.68 1.36 2.19
CA GLU A 32 19.91 2.04 3.46
C GLU A 32 19.29 3.44 3.39
N CYS A 33 18.15 3.61 4.05
CA CYS A 33 17.50 4.91 4.25
C CYS A 33 16.96 5.03 5.68
N PRO A 34 16.87 6.26 6.23
CA PRO A 34 16.19 6.48 7.50
C PRO A 34 14.75 5.95 7.46
N TRP A 35 14.30 5.39 8.58
CA TRP A 35 12.92 4.93 8.72
C TRP A 35 12.03 6.09 9.15
N ASP A 36 11.10 6.47 8.28
CA ASP A 36 10.26 7.65 8.51
C ASP A 36 8.83 7.33 8.95
N PHE A 37 8.40 6.07 8.90
CA PHE A 37 6.99 5.69 9.09
C PHE A 37 6.67 5.45 10.56
N ARG A 38 5.75 6.25 11.12
CA ARG A 38 5.17 5.99 12.44
C ARG A 38 4.27 4.76 12.41
N TYR A 39 3.50 4.61 11.35
CA TYR A 39 2.68 3.43 11.11
C TYR A 39 2.42 3.20 9.63
N ILE A 40 2.04 1.97 9.33
CA ILE A 40 1.46 1.55 8.06
C ILE A 40 0.15 0.83 8.36
N LEU A 41 -0.87 1.12 7.56
CA LEU A 41 -2.24 0.68 7.72
C LEU A 41 -2.69 0.01 6.42
N LYS A 42 -3.24 -1.20 6.48
CA LYS A 42 -4.01 -1.78 5.38
C LYS A 42 -5.49 -1.70 5.72
N ILE A 43 -6.28 -1.23 4.76
CA ILE A 43 -7.74 -1.22 4.82
C ILE A 43 -8.24 -2.22 3.78
N ASP A 44 -9.13 -3.12 4.17
CA ASP A 44 -9.75 -4.09 3.27
C ASP A 44 -11.06 -4.61 3.88
N GLU A 45 -11.76 -5.49 3.17
CA GLU A 45 -12.89 -6.24 3.73
C GLU A 45 -12.39 -7.30 4.73
N PRO A 46 -13.10 -7.56 5.85
CA PRO A 46 -12.66 -8.53 6.86
C PRO A 46 -12.37 -9.93 6.28
N SER A 47 -13.25 -10.40 5.39
CA SER A 47 -13.12 -11.71 4.75
C SER A 47 -11.84 -11.83 3.91
N ARG A 48 -11.36 -10.74 3.31
CA ARG A 48 -10.12 -10.72 2.54
C ARG A 48 -8.89 -10.88 3.43
N PHE A 49 -8.89 -10.25 4.60
CA PHE A 49 -7.82 -10.48 5.59
C PHE A 49 -7.83 -11.93 6.09
N GLU A 50 -8.99 -12.49 6.38
CA GLU A 50 -9.12 -13.90 6.80
C GLU A 50 -8.61 -14.86 5.73
N ILE A 51 -9.04 -14.69 4.47
CA ILE A 51 -8.58 -15.51 3.34
C ILE A 51 -7.06 -15.40 3.17
N ARG A 52 -6.49 -14.18 3.18
CA ARG A 52 -5.03 -13.99 3.04
C ARG A 52 -4.25 -14.59 4.21
N ARG A 53 -4.77 -14.47 5.44
CA ARG A 53 -4.17 -15.08 6.63
C ARG A 53 -4.09 -16.60 6.49
N GLU A 54 -5.19 -17.24 6.12
CA GLU A 54 -5.23 -18.70 5.95
C GLU A 54 -4.39 -19.18 4.77
N LEU A 55 -4.41 -18.46 3.64
CA LEU A 55 -3.52 -18.74 2.51
C LEU A 55 -2.05 -18.67 2.93
N GLY A 56 -1.63 -17.60 3.61
CA GLY A 56 -0.23 -17.49 4.00
C GLY A 56 0.19 -18.48 5.10
N LYS A 57 -0.73 -18.90 5.99
CA LYS A 57 -0.46 -20.06 6.89
C LYS A 57 -0.22 -21.34 6.10
N GLN A 58 -1.03 -21.61 5.08
CA GLN A 58 -0.82 -22.77 4.21
C GLN A 58 0.52 -22.67 3.47
N GLU A 59 0.92 -21.48 3.04
CA GLU A 59 2.21 -21.26 2.39
C GLU A 59 3.40 -21.53 3.33
N LEU A 60 3.31 -21.06 4.59
CA LEU A 60 4.35 -21.29 5.59
C LEU A 60 4.43 -22.75 6.05
N ALA A 61 3.36 -23.53 5.87
CA ALA A 61 3.33 -24.97 6.17
C ALA A 61 3.90 -25.86 5.04
N ARG A 62 4.19 -25.30 3.84
CA ARG A 62 4.72 -26.09 2.71
C ARG A 62 6.17 -26.49 2.94
N THR A 63 6.54 -27.67 2.43
CA THR A 63 7.92 -28.18 2.40
C THR A 63 8.32 -28.53 0.96
N PRO A 64 9.44 -28.00 0.44
CA PRO A 64 10.33 -27.02 1.06
C PRO A 64 9.67 -25.65 1.20
N LEU A 65 10.06 -24.89 2.23
CA LEU A 65 9.66 -23.50 2.38
C LEU A 65 10.38 -22.64 1.34
N ASP A 66 9.64 -21.79 0.66
CA ASP A 66 10.19 -20.89 -0.35
C ASP A 66 10.65 -19.59 0.28
N PHE A 67 11.93 -19.53 0.63
CA PHE A 67 12.57 -18.31 1.12
C PHE A 67 12.81 -17.29 0.00
N GLY A 68 12.66 -17.63 -1.28
CA GLY A 68 12.92 -16.70 -2.39
C GLY A 68 11.85 -15.62 -2.58
N ARG A 69 10.70 -15.74 -1.90
CA ARG A 69 9.55 -14.84 -2.04
C ARG A 69 9.16 -14.20 -0.73
N SER A 70 8.54 -13.03 -0.81
CA SER A 70 7.83 -12.44 0.31
C SER A 70 6.52 -13.18 0.57
N HIS A 71 6.11 -13.21 1.83
CA HIS A 71 4.90 -13.86 2.32
C HIS A 71 3.83 -12.83 2.68
N LEU A 72 2.59 -13.30 2.82
CA LEU A 72 1.47 -12.46 3.22
C LEU A 72 1.62 -11.98 4.66
N LEU A 73 1.58 -10.66 4.84
CA LEU A 73 1.68 -10.00 6.14
C LEU A 73 0.56 -10.42 7.10
N GLU A 74 -0.65 -10.60 6.56
CA GLU A 74 -1.85 -11.00 7.28
C GLU A 74 -1.69 -12.32 8.06
N THR A 75 -0.71 -13.14 7.67
CA THR A 75 -0.36 -14.39 8.35
C THR A 75 0.18 -14.15 9.76
N ILE A 76 0.95 -13.08 9.95
CA ILE A 76 1.62 -12.78 11.22
C ILE A 76 1.02 -11.55 11.92
N ILE A 77 0.25 -10.72 11.23
CA ILE A 77 -0.41 -9.55 11.82
C ILE A 77 -1.92 -9.71 11.72
N PRO A 78 -2.63 -9.88 12.85
CA PRO A 78 -4.09 -9.93 12.84
C PRO A 78 -4.70 -8.55 12.50
N PRO A 79 -5.91 -8.51 11.91
CA PRO A 79 -6.66 -7.27 11.81
C PRO A 79 -6.97 -6.73 13.21
N VAL A 80 -6.82 -5.42 13.37
CA VAL A 80 -6.92 -4.75 14.67
C VAL A 80 -8.35 -4.31 14.96
N GLN A 81 -9.11 -3.95 13.92
CA GLN A 81 -10.45 -3.42 14.08
C GLN A 81 -11.34 -3.75 12.88
N VAL A 82 -12.61 -4.04 13.15
CA VAL A 82 -13.67 -4.21 12.15
C VAL A 82 -14.76 -3.19 12.46
N PHE A 83 -15.16 -2.45 11.45
CA PHE A 83 -16.18 -1.41 11.50
C PHE A 83 -17.44 -1.94 10.82
N ASP A 84 -18.53 -2.06 11.57
CA ASP A 84 -19.86 -2.26 10.99
C ASP A 84 -20.42 -0.91 10.56
N ILE A 85 -20.39 -0.64 9.26
CA ILE A 85 -20.84 0.59 8.63
C ILE A 85 -22.09 0.26 7.81
N PRO A 86 -23.30 0.60 8.31
CA PRO A 86 -24.53 0.31 7.59
C PRO A 86 -24.47 0.86 6.15
N ASN A 87 -24.69 -0.02 5.17
CA ASN A 87 -24.82 0.34 3.78
C ASN A 87 -26.16 -0.19 3.25
N GLU A 88 -26.90 0.66 2.55
CA GLU A 88 -28.25 0.36 2.04
C GLU A 88 -28.21 -0.57 0.83
N TYR A 89 -27.05 -0.69 0.16
CA TYR A 89 -26.94 -1.39 -1.12
C TYR A 89 -26.66 -2.89 -0.99
N TRP A 90 -25.77 -3.31 -0.09
CA TRP A 90 -25.42 -4.72 0.05
C TRP A 90 -24.78 -5.02 1.40
N GLU A 91 -25.34 -5.97 2.17
CA GLU A 91 -24.86 -6.33 3.51
C GLU A 91 -23.40 -6.79 3.54
N ALA A 92 -22.94 -7.46 2.47
CA ALA A 92 -21.55 -7.88 2.36
C ALA A 92 -20.55 -6.71 2.34
N ASN A 93 -21.01 -5.51 1.95
CA ASN A 93 -20.22 -4.28 1.96
C ASN A 93 -20.35 -3.50 3.28
N ASN A 94 -21.10 -3.98 4.28
CA ASN A 94 -21.31 -3.24 5.53
C ASN A 94 -20.09 -3.28 6.46
N LYS A 95 -18.98 -3.92 6.07
CA LYS A 95 -17.82 -4.07 6.95
C LYS A 95 -16.55 -3.60 6.29
N VAL A 96 -15.77 -2.85 7.06
CA VAL A 96 -14.40 -2.47 6.72
C VAL A 96 -13.51 -2.92 7.86
N ALA A 97 -12.35 -3.50 7.55
CA ALA A 97 -11.36 -3.87 8.53
C ALA A 97 -10.08 -3.06 8.33
N THR A 98 -9.32 -2.92 9.43
CA THR A 98 -8.01 -2.29 9.43
C THR A 98 -6.98 -3.21 10.05
N LEU A 99 -5.84 -3.38 9.38
CA LEU A 99 -4.62 -3.97 9.91
C LEU A 99 -3.61 -2.84 10.13
N LEU A 100 -3.17 -2.63 11.37
CA LEU A 100 -2.29 -1.53 11.74
C LEU A 100 -0.93 -2.06 12.21
N MET A 101 0.13 -1.54 11.61
CA MET A 101 1.51 -1.75 12.01
C MET A 101 2.09 -0.44 12.53
N THR A 102 2.51 -0.40 13.79
CA THR A 102 3.22 0.76 14.35
C THR A 102 4.69 0.47 14.44
N PHE A 103 5.54 1.45 14.19
CA PHE A 103 6.99 1.31 14.23
C PHE A 103 7.61 2.29 15.23
N ASP A 104 8.81 1.97 15.71
CA ASP A 104 9.67 2.96 16.37
C ASP A 104 10.51 3.75 15.34
N GLU A 105 11.25 4.76 15.82
CA GLU A 105 12.12 5.59 14.97
C GLU A 105 13.30 4.80 14.36
N GLN A 106 13.56 3.56 14.82
CA GLN A 106 14.55 2.66 14.23
C GLN A 106 13.94 1.72 13.18
N GLY A 107 12.63 1.83 12.92
CA GLY A 107 11.91 0.98 11.99
C GLY A 107 11.60 -0.42 12.50
N ARG A 108 11.73 -0.67 13.81
CA ARG A 108 11.30 -1.95 14.41
C ARG A 108 9.79 -1.95 14.58
N LEU A 109 9.16 -3.08 14.27
CA LEU A 109 7.73 -3.27 14.46
C LEU A 109 7.39 -3.29 15.95
N ALA A 110 6.60 -2.32 16.39
CA ALA A 110 6.19 -2.13 17.78
C ALA A 110 4.78 -2.67 18.08
N SER A 111 3.92 -2.81 17.06
CA SER A 111 2.60 -3.44 17.23
C SER A 111 2.74 -4.95 17.48
N PRO A 112 1.80 -5.62 18.18
CA PRO A 112 1.84 -7.07 18.37
C PRO A 112 1.78 -7.86 17.06
N TYR A 113 2.49 -8.99 16.99
CA TYR A 113 2.50 -9.92 15.85
C TYR A 113 2.80 -11.36 16.30
N GLU A 114 2.48 -12.34 15.45
CA GLU A 114 2.64 -13.78 15.66
C GLU A 114 3.88 -14.30 14.90
N TRP A 115 5.07 -13.88 15.33
CA TRP A 115 6.35 -14.33 14.75
C TRP A 115 7.45 -14.35 15.83
N PRO A 116 8.35 -15.35 15.87
CA PRO A 116 9.30 -15.50 16.99
C PRO A 116 10.48 -14.54 16.94
N PHE A 117 10.71 -13.85 15.82
CA PHE A 117 11.85 -12.96 15.63
C PHE A 117 11.41 -11.50 15.57
N THR A 118 12.27 -10.60 16.05
CA THR A 118 12.06 -9.16 15.90
C THR A 118 12.01 -8.77 14.43
N LEU A 119 10.93 -8.14 14.01
CA LEU A 119 10.75 -7.66 12.64
C LEU A 119 11.03 -6.17 12.54
N SER A 120 11.67 -5.76 11.44
CA SER A 120 11.84 -4.35 11.09
C SER A 120 11.39 -4.10 9.66
N GLY A 121 10.90 -2.90 9.40
CA GLY A 121 10.61 -2.44 8.06
C GLY A 121 11.89 -2.26 7.24
N LYS A 122 11.89 -2.78 6.02
CA LYS A 122 13.03 -2.69 5.09
C LYS A 122 12.53 -2.35 3.69
N LEU A 123 13.29 -1.50 2.99
CA LEU A 123 13.11 -1.25 1.57
C LEU A 123 14.17 -2.05 0.82
N ASN A 124 13.76 -2.97 -0.06
CA ASN A 124 14.71 -3.74 -0.86
C ASN A 124 15.06 -3.05 -2.19
N ARG A 125 16.09 -3.54 -2.90
CA ARG A 125 16.53 -2.97 -4.19
C ARG A 125 15.49 -3.10 -5.31
N LEU A 126 14.51 -4.00 -5.14
CA LEU A 126 13.35 -4.10 -6.03
C LEU A 126 12.23 -3.11 -5.67
N ARG A 127 12.47 -2.21 -4.70
CA ARG A 127 11.53 -1.20 -4.21
C ARG A 127 10.28 -1.80 -3.55
N TYR A 128 10.36 -3.00 -2.97
CA TYR A 128 9.33 -3.48 -2.06
C TYR A 128 9.66 -3.06 -0.63
N LEU A 129 8.64 -2.57 0.05
CA LEU A 129 8.63 -2.38 1.48
C LEU A 129 8.17 -3.69 2.13
N ILE A 130 9.01 -4.25 3.00
CA ILE A 130 8.79 -5.55 3.63
C ILE A 130 9.01 -5.46 5.15
N LEU A 131 8.53 -6.47 5.88
CA LEU A 131 9.03 -6.81 7.20
C LEU A 131 10.00 -7.97 7.11
N ALA A 132 11.16 -7.84 7.74
CA ALA A 132 12.14 -8.93 7.84
C ALA A 132 12.92 -8.87 9.17
N PRO A 133 13.41 -10.01 9.68
CA PRO A 133 14.31 -10.04 10.83
C PRO A 133 15.76 -9.68 10.47
N GLY A 134 16.13 -9.84 9.20
CA GLY A 134 17.48 -9.67 8.68
C GLY A 134 17.53 -9.99 7.18
N ASN A 135 18.73 -10.13 6.62
CA ASN A 135 19.00 -10.47 5.21
C ASN A 135 19.58 -11.87 4.99
N ALA A 136 19.58 -12.75 5.99
CA ALA A 136 20.07 -14.12 5.80
C ALA A 136 19.22 -14.85 4.76
N ALA A 137 19.79 -15.80 4.03
CA ALA A 137 19.08 -16.50 2.95
C ALA A 137 17.81 -17.25 3.42
N ASN A 138 17.76 -17.60 4.71
CA ASN A 138 16.64 -18.26 5.37
C ASN A 138 15.75 -17.31 6.19
N ASP A 139 16.00 -16.00 6.15
CA ASP A 139 15.12 -15.02 6.79
C ASP A 139 13.86 -14.84 5.94
N LEU A 140 12.69 -15.04 6.54
CA LEU A 140 11.42 -14.78 5.86
C LEU A 140 11.14 -13.29 5.78
N GLN A 141 10.53 -12.91 4.66
CA GLN A 141 10.09 -11.56 4.37
C GLN A 141 8.57 -11.54 4.29
N PHE A 142 7.94 -10.47 4.78
CA PHE A 142 6.50 -10.28 4.67
C PHE A 142 6.20 -8.99 3.91
N ASP A 143 5.34 -9.08 2.89
CA ASP A 143 5.08 -7.98 1.97
C ASP A 143 4.18 -6.91 2.60
N ILE A 144 4.67 -5.67 2.63
CA ILE A 144 3.88 -4.52 3.03
C ILE A 144 3.27 -3.86 1.78
N GLY A 145 4.09 -3.54 0.79
CA GLY A 145 3.68 -2.94 -0.47
C GLY A 145 4.87 -2.43 -1.29
N GLU A 146 4.59 -1.77 -2.41
CA GLU A 146 5.59 -1.24 -3.33
C GLU A 146 5.89 0.24 -3.06
N TRP A 147 7.17 0.58 -3.04
CA TRP A 147 7.66 1.94 -2.93
C TRP A 147 7.59 2.66 -4.27
N TYR A 148 6.65 3.60 -4.37
CA TYR A 148 6.49 4.45 -5.53
C TYR A 148 7.18 5.80 -5.32
N THR A 149 8.13 6.11 -6.20
CA THR A 149 8.72 7.44 -6.35
C THR A 149 8.31 7.98 -7.71
N GLY A 150 7.25 8.76 -7.80
CA GLY A 150 6.86 9.35 -9.07
C GLY A 150 6.36 10.78 -8.95
N ARG A 151 6.45 11.49 -10.08
CA ARG A 151 5.95 12.85 -10.23
C ARG A 151 4.44 12.82 -10.40
N SER A 152 3.70 13.31 -9.40
CA SER A 152 2.26 13.47 -9.52
C SER A 152 1.94 14.81 -10.17
N SER A 153 1.99 14.85 -11.51
CA SER A 153 1.72 16.03 -12.37
C SER A 153 2.78 17.16 -12.33
N ASP A 154 2.71 18.09 -13.29
CA ASP A 154 3.58 19.27 -13.43
C ASP A 154 3.50 20.22 -12.22
N GLU A 155 2.50 20.05 -11.36
CA GLU A 155 2.19 20.98 -10.27
C GLU A 155 2.61 20.46 -8.88
N VAL A 156 2.91 19.16 -8.72
CA VAL A 156 3.24 18.59 -7.40
C VAL A 156 4.52 17.76 -7.48
N ALA A 157 5.56 18.28 -6.83
CA ALA A 157 6.84 17.61 -6.70
C ALA A 157 6.72 16.41 -5.73
N TYR A 158 7.22 15.27 -6.20
CA TYR A 158 7.70 14.11 -5.43
C TYR A 158 6.89 13.70 -4.19
N ILE A 159 5.93 12.78 -4.39
CA ILE A 159 5.21 12.14 -3.29
C ILE A 159 5.66 10.67 -3.20
N PRO A 160 6.61 10.30 -2.31
CA PRO A 160 6.83 8.91 -1.97
C PRO A 160 5.52 8.30 -1.47
N ALA A 161 5.13 7.17 -2.06
CA ALA A 161 3.91 6.48 -1.74
C ALA A 161 4.13 4.98 -1.55
N ILE A 162 3.40 4.37 -0.63
CA ILE A 162 3.37 2.92 -0.45
C ILE A 162 2.13 2.39 -1.17
N CYS A 163 2.35 1.68 -2.26
CA CYS A 163 1.33 1.26 -3.20
C CYS A 163 1.07 -0.24 -3.12
N SER A 164 -0.19 -0.63 -3.33
CA SER A 164 -0.52 -2.02 -3.58
C SER A 164 -0.17 -2.41 -5.03
N MET A 165 -0.14 -3.72 -5.30
CA MET A 165 -0.03 -4.21 -6.68
C MET A 165 -1.17 -3.69 -7.57
N THR A 166 -2.38 -3.53 -7.04
CA THR A 166 -3.52 -2.96 -7.79
C THR A 166 -3.28 -1.49 -8.15
N ASP A 167 -2.71 -0.71 -7.23
CA ASP A 167 -2.37 0.69 -7.48
C ASP A 167 -1.34 0.81 -8.62
N MET A 168 -0.27 0.01 -8.53
CA MET A 168 0.84 0.03 -9.48
C MET A 168 0.47 -0.59 -10.83
N GLY A 169 -0.33 -1.66 -10.80
CA GLY A 169 -0.67 -2.46 -11.97
C GLY A 169 -1.87 -1.94 -12.75
N GLU A 170 -2.80 -1.24 -12.12
CA GLU A 170 -4.10 -0.96 -12.75
C GLU A 170 -4.63 0.45 -12.46
N ARG A 171 -4.74 0.86 -11.19
CA ARG A 171 -5.51 2.05 -10.78
C ARG A 171 -5.09 3.32 -11.53
N TYR A 172 -3.80 3.51 -11.72
CA TYR A 172 -3.28 4.73 -12.35
C TYR A 172 -3.16 4.63 -13.88
N ARG A 173 -3.43 3.48 -14.49
CA ARG A 173 -3.31 3.33 -15.95
C ARG A 173 -4.38 4.11 -16.69
N LYS A 174 -4.05 4.53 -17.93
CA LYS A 174 -4.99 5.20 -18.82
C LYS A 174 -6.22 4.32 -19.07
N GLY A 175 -7.40 4.89 -18.86
CA GLY A 175 -8.67 4.19 -19.09
C GLY A 175 -9.13 3.33 -17.92
N PHE A 176 -8.43 3.38 -16.78
CA PHE A 176 -8.91 2.78 -15.53
C PHE A 176 -10.34 3.23 -15.24
N LYS A 177 -11.18 2.26 -14.91
CA LYS A 177 -12.52 2.45 -14.38
C LYS A 177 -12.55 1.65 -13.11
N ALA A 178 -12.67 2.32 -11.97
CA ALA A 178 -12.88 1.59 -10.75
C ALA A 178 -14.15 0.77 -10.84
N ASP A 179 -14.07 -0.40 -10.22
CA ASP A 179 -15.20 -1.23 -9.92
C ASP A 179 -15.58 -1.09 -8.44
N THR A 180 -16.60 -1.84 -8.06
CA THR A 180 -17.05 -1.90 -6.67
C THR A 180 -16.06 -2.60 -5.75
N ILE A 181 -14.93 -3.09 -6.22
CA ILE A 181 -13.99 -3.90 -5.43
C ILE A 181 -12.75 -3.09 -5.08
N ASP A 182 -12.13 -2.44 -6.06
CA ASP A 182 -10.83 -1.78 -5.88
C ASP A 182 -10.99 -0.28 -5.59
N GLY A 183 -12.06 0.35 -6.10
CA GLY A 183 -12.31 1.77 -5.93
C GLY A 183 -11.30 2.69 -6.65
N ASN A 184 -11.42 4.00 -6.41
CA ASN A 184 -10.66 5.05 -7.11
C ASN A 184 -9.60 5.75 -6.24
N PHE A 185 -9.56 5.49 -4.93
CA PHE A 185 -8.61 6.11 -4.01
C PHE A 185 -7.44 5.15 -3.73
N GLY A 186 -6.20 5.56 -4.04
CA GLY A 186 -5.01 4.74 -3.82
C GLY A 186 -3.86 5.48 -3.13
N CYS A 187 -2.68 4.88 -3.23
CA CYS A 187 -1.47 5.37 -2.56
C CYS A 187 -1.05 6.80 -2.95
N ARG A 188 -1.22 7.23 -4.21
CA ARG A 188 -0.83 8.59 -4.65
C ARG A 188 -1.75 9.65 -4.02
N GLU A 189 -3.05 9.38 -3.95
CA GLU A 189 -4.00 10.23 -3.25
C GLU A 189 -3.65 10.34 -1.76
N TRP A 190 -3.33 9.20 -1.13
CA TRP A 190 -2.90 9.19 0.27
C TRP A 190 -1.70 10.11 0.52
N GLY A 191 -0.61 9.92 -0.23
CA GLY A 191 0.59 10.72 -0.05
C GLY A 191 0.34 12.22 -0.28
N TYR A 192 -0.52 12.58 -1.22
CA TYR A 192 -0.94 13.96 -1.45
C TYR A 192 -1.65 14.58 -0.25
N TYR A 193 -2.63 13.88 0.32
CA TYR A 193 -3.31 14.35 1.52
C TYR A 193 -2.36 14.44 2.72
N LEU A 194 -1.46 13.45 2.88
CA LEU A 194 -0.51 13.42 3.98
C LEU A 194 0.45 14.61 3.96
N GLN A 195 0.99 14.97 2.79
CA GLN A 195 1.98 16.04 2.65
C GLN A 195 1.39 17.45 2.55
N SER A 196 0.10 17.57 2.22
CA SER A 196 -0.53 18.89 2.03
C SER A 196 -1.04 19.47 3.34
N ASP A 197 -0.49 20.60 3.78
CA ASP A 197 -0.98 21.36 4.94
C ASP A 197 -2.39 21.94 4.73
N GLN A 198 -2.90 21.94 3.49
CA GLN A 198 -4.24 22.43 3.17
C GLN A 198 -5.35 21.47 3.62
N PHE A 199 -5.01 20.19 3.84
CA PHE A 199 -5.99 19.18 4.24
C PHE A 199 -5.71 18.72 5.67
N PRO A 200 -6.62 19.00 6.63
CA PRO A 200 -6.44 18.59 8.02
C PRO A 200 -6.73 17.10 8.25
N TYR A 201 -7.23 16.38 7.24
CA TYR A 201 -7.58 14.96 7.29
C TYR A 201 -7.34 14.30 5.92
N ILE A 202 -7.20 12.98 5.90
CA ILE A 202 -7.12 12.17 4.67
C ILE A 202 -8.52 11.63 4.34
N VAL A 203 -9.02 11.91 3.13
CA VAL A 203 -10.34 11.43 2.67
C VAL A 203 -10.16 10.21 1.78
N ILE A 204 -10.35 9.02 2.34
CA ILE A 204 -10.11 7.74 1.63
C ILE A 204 -11.31 7.25 0.81
N THR A 205 -12.31 8.11 0.62
CA THR A 205 -13.53 7.78 -0.11
C THR A 205 -13.23 7.57 -1.60
N SER A 206 -13.60 6.41 -2.11
CA SER A 206 -13.75 6.14 -3.54
C SER A 206 -15.14 6.61 -4.00
N TYR A 207 -15.17 7.57 -4.91
CA TYR A 207 -16.40 8.09 -5.52
C TYR A 207 -16.63 7.45 -6.88
N GLN A 208 -17.81 6.85 -7.11
CA GLN A 208 -18.12 6.09 -8.32
C GLN A 208 -19.52 6.40 -8.84
N TRP A 209 -19.68 6.56 -10.15
CA TRP A 209 -21.00 6.70 -10.76
C TRP A 209 -21.57 5.32 -11.06
N GLU A 210 -22.72 5.01 -10.47
CA GLU A 210 -23.37 3.71 -10.59
C GLU A 210 -24.84 3.86 -10.97
N ASN A 211 -25.45 2.76 -11.43
CA ASN A 211 -26.89 2.71 -11.63
C ASN A 211 -27.60 2.81 -10.28
N ASP A 212 -28.52 3.76 -10.18
CA ASP A 212 -29.44 3.88 -9.07
C ASP A 212 -30.62 2.90 -9.30
N TYR A 213 -30.46 1.69 -8.75
CA TYR A 213 -31.44 0.61 -8.87
C TYR A 213 -32.70 0.84 -8.02
N GLU A 214 -32.69 1.80 -7.09
CA GLU A 214 -33.86 2.17 -6.29
C GLU A 214 -34.87 2.99 -7.10
N LYS A 215 -34.42 3.63 -8.18
CA LYS A 215 -35.26 4.45 -9.04
C LYS A 215 -35.70 3.70 -10.29
N PRO A 216 -36.92 3.97 -10.79
CA PRO A 216 -37.40 3.34 -12.02
C PRO A 216 -36.53 3.73 -13.22
N LYS A 217 -36.40 2.81 -14.17
CA LYS A 217 -35.75 3.06 -15.46
C LYS A 217 -36.42 4.24 -16.16
N ASN A 218 -35.62 5.07 -16.83
CA ASN A 218 -36.13 6.11 -17.70
C ASN A 218 -36.84 5.51 -18.94
N LYS A 219 -37.49 6.35 -19.74
CA LYS A 219 -38.21 5.94 -20.98
C LYS A 219 -37.33 5.18 -21.99
N LYS A 220 -35.99 5.23 -21.86
CA LYS A 220 -35.02 4.51 -22.71
C LYS A 220 -34.55 3.19 -22.07
N GLY A 221 -35.18 2.74 -20.98
CA GLY A 221 -34.84 1.49 -20.30
C GLY A 221 -33.55 1.54 -19.46
N LYS A 222 -32.98 2.73 -19.23
CA LYS A 222 -31.74 2.89 -18.43
C LYS A 222 -32.06 3.37 -17.02
N TYR A 223 -31.36 2.82 -16.02
CA TYR A 223 -31.41 3.35 -14.66
C TYR A 223 -30.79 4.76 -14.60
N PRO A 224 -31.31 5.66 -13.75
CA PRO A 224 -30.61 6.90 -13.46
C PRO A 224 -29.25 6.59 -12.82
N GLN A 225 -28.31 7.54 -12.88
CA GLN A 225 -27.02 7.40 -12.24
C GLN A 225 -27.03 8.06 -10.87
N MET A 226 -26.33 7.47 -9.91
CA MET A 226 -26.04 8.05 -8.60
C MET A 226 -24.53 8.02 -8.32
N LEU A 227 -24.07 8.94 -7.48
CA LEU A 227 -22.70 8.91 -6.97
C LEU A 227 -22.67 8.02 -5.74
N ALA A 228 -22.15 6.80 -5.91
CA ALA A 228 -21.88 5.87 -4.85
C ALA A 228 -20.54 6.22 -4.16
N THR A 229 -20.47 5.96 -2.86
CA THR A 229 -19.27 6.19 -2.06
C THR A 229 -18.88 4.92 -1.32
N TYR A 230 -17.59 4.61 -1.35
CA TYR A 230 -17.05 3.42 -0.73
C TYR A 230 -15.71 3.71 -0.06
N ILE A 231 -15.47 2.99 1.03
CA ILE A 231 -14.13 2.74 1.53
C ILE A 231 -13.68 1.42 0.90
N ARG A 232 -12.61 1.46 0.13
CA ARG A 232 -12.09 0.33 -0.67
C ARG A 232 -10.62 0.07 -0.33
N PRO A 233 -10.06 -1.06 -0.78
CA PRO A 233 -8.74 -1.48 -0.38
C PRO A 233 -7.70 -0.40 -0.66
N VAL A 234 -6.94 -0.05 0.38
CA VAL A 234 -5.89 0.95 0.31
C VAL A 234 -4.82 0.69 1.37
N ILE A 235 -3.58 1.01 1.01
CA ILE A 235 -2.45 1.06 1.93
C ILE A 235 -2.23 2.52 2.29
N GLY A 236 -2.26 2.80 3.59
CA GLY A 236 -2.01 4.11 4.18
C GLY A 236 -0.82 4.10 5.13
N TRP A 237 -0.27 5.26 5.41
CA TRP A 237 0.83 5.44 6.36
C TRP A 237 0.84 6.83 6.98
N GLY A 238 1.48 6.92 8.14
CA GLY A 238 1.81 8.19 8.80
C GLY A 238 3.30 8.27 9.01
N ARG A 239 3.84 9.47 9.06
CA ARG A 239 5.27 9.72 9.28
C ARG A 239 5.55 10.32 10.65
N PHE A 240 6.77 10.15 11.15
CA PHE A 240 7.21 10.83 12.38
C PHE A 240 7.33 12.34 12.20
N ASP A 241 7.67 12.81 11.01
CA ASP A 241 7.91 14.22 10.68
C ASP A 241 6.66 14.99 10.25
N THR A 242 5.52 14.32 10.06
CA THR A 242 4.24 14.95 9.73
C THR A 242 3.27 14.92 10.91
N PRO A 243 2.52 16.01 11.15
CA PRO A 243 1.42 15.99 12.12
C PRO A 243 0.43 14.85 11.86
N PRO A 244 -0.11 14.20 12.92
CA PRO A 244 -1.22 13.26 12.79
C PRO A 244 -2.39 13.87 11.99
N LYS A 245 -2.96 13.09 11.08
CA LYS A 245 -4.12 13.49 10.27
C LYS A 245 -5.19 12.42 10.41
N PRO A 246 -6.41 12.76 10.84
CA PRO A 246 -7.50 11.80 10.90
C PRO A 246 -7.78 11.18 9.54
N PHE A 247 -8.06 9.88 9.53
CA PHE A 247 -8.42 9.15 8.32
C PHE A 247 -9.92 8.97 8.28
N ILE A 248 -10.55 9.67 7.35
CA ILE A 248 -12.00 9.65 7.22
C ILE A 248 -12.41 9.10 5.88
N GLY A 249 -13.52 8.39 5.85
CA GLY A 249 -14.10 7.86 4.63
C GLY A 249 -15.62 7.91 4.69
N GLN A 250 -16.23 8.08 3.52
CA GLN A 250 -17.65 7.92 3.34
C GLN A 250 -17.91 6.54 2.74
N HIS A 251 -18.75 5.76 3.38
CA HIS A 251 -19.22 4.47 2.88
C HIS A 251 -20.74 4.50 2.85
N GLY A 252 -21.33 4.50 1.66
CA GLY A 252 -22.75 4.79 1.47
C GLY A 252 -23.10 6.20 1.93
N LYS A 253 -23.94 6.31 2.98
CA LYS A 253 -24.32 7.60 3.58
C LYS A 253 -23.52 7.95 4.83
N ASN A 254 -22.78 6.98 5.37
CA ASN A 254 -22.11 7.12 6.66
C ASN A 254 -20.68 7.61 6.49
N TRP A 255 -20.30 8.59 7.30
CA TRP A 255 -18.92 8.99 7.48
C TRP A 255 -18.31 8.22 8.64
N VAL A 256 -17.05 7.84 8.52
CA VAL A 256 -16.33 7.05 9.52
C VAL A 256 -14.93 7.63 9.68
N CYS A 257 -14.48 7.73 10.91
CA CYS A 257 -13.06 7.94 11.22
C CYS A 257 -12.44 6.59 11.57
N LEU A 258 -11.40 6.18 10.83
CA LEU A 258 -10.79 4.85 10.96
C LEU A 258 -9.52 4.86 11.81
N HIS A 259 -8.79 5.97 11.83
CA HIS A 259 -7.56 6.12 12.61
C HIS A 259 -7.21 7.59 12.81
N GLU A 260 -6.36 7.86 13.81
CA GLU A 260 -5.95 9.21 14.24
C GLU A 260 -7.13 10.17 14.47
N CYS A 261 -8.23 9.65 15.02
CA CYS A 261 -9.41 10.45 15.27
C CYS A 261 -9.08 11.56 16.28
N PRO A 262 -9.51 12.80 16.01
CA PRO A 262 -9.08 13.97 16.75
C PRO A 262 -9.72 14.03 18.14
N ASP A 263 -9.15 14.87 19.02
CA ASP A 263 -9.62 15.11 20.39
C ASP A 263 -9.70 13.84 21.25
N GLY A 264 -8.93 12.81 20.92
CA GLY A 264 -8.98 11.50 21.60
C GLY A 264 -10.26 10.70 21.32
N GLU A 265 -11.04 11.06 20.29
CA GLU A 265 -12.19 10.28 19.85
C GLU A 265 -11.75 8.88 19.43
N ALA A 266 -12.54 7.86 19.73
CA ALA A 266 -12.29 6.52 19.24
C ALA A 266 -12.65 6.41 17.75
N PRO A 267 -11.97 5.54 16.98
CA PRO A 267 -12.40 5.20 15.63
C PRO A 267 -13.86 4.71 15.60
N GLY A 268 -14.63 5.17 14.62
CA GLY A 268 -16.04 4.85 14.49
C GLY A 268 -16.82 5.78 13.56
N ILE A 269 -18.14 5.58 13.52
CA ILE A 269 -19.06 6.40 12.71
C ILE A 269 -19.03 7.84 13.21
N ILE A 270 -18.89 8.79 12.28
CA ILE A 270 -19.06 10.23 12.48
C ILE A 270 -20.54 10.55 12.24
N PRO A 271 -21.34 10.86 13.28
CA PRO A 271 -22.79 10.98 13.12
C PRO A 271 -23.20 12.17 12.23
N ASP A 272 -22.48 13.27 12.33
CA ASP A 272 -22.67 14.46 11.50
C ASP A 272 -21.31 15.03 11.11
N ILE A 273 -20.91 14.80 9.85
CA ILE A 273 -19.64 15.29 9.33
C ILE A 273 -19.56 16.82 9.34
N LYS A 274 -20.69 17.54 9.22
CA LYS A 274 -20.70 19.01 9.25
C LYS A 274 -20.42 19.54 10.65
N ALA A 275 -21.07 18.97 11.66
CA ALA A 275 -20.78 19.32 13.05
C ALA A 275 -19.33 18.94 13.41
N TRP A 276 -18.87 17.76 12.95
CA TRP A 276 -17.54 17.24 13.24
C TRP A 276 -16.43 18.13 12.66
N THR A 277 -16.56 18.63 11.43
CA THR A 277 -15.59 19.59 10.87
C THR A 277 -15.74 20.98 11.45
N ALA A 278 -16.96 21.46 11.68
CA ALA A 278 -17.23 22.80 12.22
C ALA A 278 -16.64 22.98 13.63
N LYS A 279 -16.72 21.95 14.49
CA LYS A 279 -16.10 21.94 15.83
C LYS A 279 -14.61 22.32 15.80
N ARG A 280 -13.93 22.04 14.70
CA ARG A 280 -12.48 22.18 14.54
C ARG A 280 -12.08 23.27 13.52
N GLY A 281 -13.05 24.00 12.97
CA GLY A 281 -12.82 24.99 11.93
C GLY A 281 -12.30 24.39 10.61
N TRP A 282 -12.51 23.09 10.39
CA TRP A 282 -12.04 22.39 9.20
C TRP A 282 -13.00 22.56 8.03
N PRO A 283 -12.50 22.55 6.78
CA PRO A 283 -13.37 22.49 5.61
C PRO A 283 -14.20 21.21 5.64
N LEU A 284 -15.33 21.23 4.94
CA LEU A 284 -16.10 20.01 4.68
C LEU A 284 -15.39 19.12 3.65
N PRO A 285 -15.41 17.79 3.81
CA PRO A 285 -14.91 16.88 2.79
C PRO A 285 -15.71 17.07 1.50
N LYS A 286 -15.00 17.14 0.38
CA LYS A 286 -15.61 17.26 -0.95
C LYS A 286 -15.02 16.19 -1.87
N PRO A 287 -15.82 15.58 -2.75
CA PRO A 287 -15.29 14.74 -3.81
C PRO A 287 -14.27 15.53 -4.65
N PRO A 288 -13.15 14.92 -5.06
CA PRO A 288 -12.24 15.57 -5.99
C PRO A 288 -12.90 15.72 -7.36
N LYS A 289 -12.41 16.67 -8.17
CA LYS A 289 -12.93 16.91 -9.54
C LYS A 289 -12.79 15.67 -10.45
N LYS A 290 -11.80 14.82 -10.17
CA LYS A 290 -11.50 13.58 -10.87
C LYS A 290 -10.91 12.57 -9.88
N GLN A 291 -11.23 11.30 -10.06
CA GLN A 291 -10.65 10.19 -9.31
C GLN A 291 -10.39 9.00 -10.27
N PRO A 292 -9.22 8.33 -10.22
CA PRO A 292 -8.03 8.70 -9.44
C PRO A 292 -7.52 10.10 -9.82
N MET A 293 -6.95 10.80 -8.83
CA MET A 293 -6.48 12.19 -8.98
C MET A 293 -5.20 12.26 -9.81
N PHE A 294 -4.38 11.21 -9.73
CA PHE A 294 -3.03 11.17 -10.29
C PHE A 294 -2.84 10.02 -11.30
N PRO A 295 -3.62 9.96 -12.40
CA PRO A 295 -3.42 8.94 -13.43
C PRO A 295 -2.08 9.13 -14.13
N ASP A 296 -1.53 8.02 -14.63
CA ASP A 296 -0.31 8.00 -15.42
C ASP A 296 -0.48 8.85 -16.68
N ARG A 297 0.55 9.64 -16.97
CA ARG A 297 0.64 10.39 -18.21
C ARG A 297 0.97 9.45 -19.35
N ALA A 298 0.47 9.78 -20.55
CA ALA A 298 0.91 9.09 -21.75
C ALA A 298 2.36 9.47 -22.03
N TYR A 299 3.28 8.54 -21.86
CA TYR A 299 4.70 8.75 -22.17
C TYR A 299 4.89 8.98 -23.67
N GLN A 300 5.64 10.02 -24.04
CA GLN A 300 6.19 10.12 -25.38
C GLN A 300 7.59 9.50 -25.40
N ARG A 301 7.88 8.73 -26.46
CA ARG A 301 9.19 8.09 -26.64
C ARG A 301 10.26 9.19 -26.70
N GLY A 302 11.17 9.22 -25.74
CA GLY A 302 12.25 10.21 -25.66
C GLY A 302 12.20 11.15 -24.45
N GLU A 303 11.14 11.10 -23.63
CA GLU A 303 11.12 11.80 -22.34
C GLU A 303 11.88 10.99 -21.29
N PHE A 304 12.85 11.64 -20.62
CA PHE A 304 13.52 11.06 -19.46
C PHE A 304 12.55 10.99 -18.28
N ILE A 305 12.50 9.83 -17.65
CA ILE A 305 11.87 9.63 -16.34
C ILE A 305 13.02 9.80 -15.34
N ASP A 306 13.05 10.92 -14.62
CA ASP A 306 13.89 11.05 -13.43
C ASP A 306 13.24 10.30 -12.26
#